data_AF-A0A0B3BFC9-F1
#
_entry.id   AF-A0A0B3BFC9-F1
#
_cell.length_a   1.000
_cell.length_b   1.000
_cell.length_c   1.000
_cell.angle_alpha   90.00
_cell.angle_beta   90.00
_cell.angle_gamma   90.00
#
_symmetry.space_group_name_H-M   'P 1'
#
loop_
_entity.id
_entity.type
_entity.pdbx_description
1 polymer ?
#
loop_
_entity_poly.entity_id
_entity_poly.type
_entity_poly.pdbx_seq_one_letter_code
_entity_poly.pdbx_strand_id
1 'polypeptide(L)'
;MQYSFRTRTEDTELEHILSSLEGKERADFIRSSLYFYIKYGETIQKIEKDIAEIKETLKNQPSTEFKRVVPGLKPLYKSIKRIFLKRLVPLLNKSVSTSSALKIK
;
A
#
# COMPACT_ATOMS: atom_id res chain seq x y z
N MET A 1 -13.81 6.32 -29.49
CA MET A 1 -13.38 5.98 -28.11
C MET A 1 -14.62 5.86 -27.25
N GLN A 2 -14.75 4.80 -26.45
CA GLN A 2 -15.99 4.52 -25.70
C GLN A 2 -16.08 5.30 -24.37
N TYR A 3 -14.95 5.70 -23.78
CA TYR A 3 -14.89 6.52 -22.56
C TYR A 3 -13.62 7.39 -22.52
N SER A 4 -13.68 8.57 -21.88
CA SER A 4 -12.53 9.44 -21.62
C SER A 4 -12.42 9.73 -20.12
N PHE A 5 -11.19 9.80 -19.62
CA PHE A 5 -10.91 10.15 -18.22
C PHE A 5 -10.49 11.62 -18.16
N ARG A 6 -11.18 12.42 -17.35
CA ARG A 6 -10.89 13.84 -17.13
C ARG A 6 -10.79 14.12 -15.63
N THR A 7 -9.71 14.77 -15.24
CA THR A 7 -9.47 15.32 -13.90
C THR A 7 -10.29 16.60 -13.71
N ARG A 8 -10.59 16.91 -12.45
CA ARG A 8 -11.15 18.19 -12.02
C ARG A 8 -10.04 19.11 -11.52
N THR A 9 -10.36 20.39 -11.35
CA THR A 9 -9.41 21.39 -10.84
C THR A 9 -8.89 21.04 -9.44
N GLU A 10 -9.69 20.36 -8.62
CA GLU A 10 -9.31 19.99 -7.26
C GLU A 10 -8.44 18.71 -7.20
N ASP A 11 -8.34 17.96 -8.29
CA ASP A 11 -7.63 16.67 -8.37
C ASP A 11 -6.10 16.84 -8.48
N THR A 12 -5.53 17.73 -7.67
CA THR A 12 -4.13 18.14 -7.74
C THR A 12 -3.15 16.96 -7.59
N GLU A 13 -3.48 15.98 -6.75
CA GLU A 13 -2.68 14.76 -6.58
C GLU A 13 -2.74 13.84 -7.80
N LEU A 14 -3.92 13.68 -8.41
CA LEU A 14 -4.06 12.89 -9.63
C LEU A 14 -3.31 13.55 -10.77
N GLU A 15 -3.40 14.86 -10.91
CA GLU A 15 -2.64 15.61 -11.92
C GLU A 15 -1.14 15.47 -11.71
N HIS A 16 -0.66 15.58 -10.47
CA HIS A 16 0.76 15.39 -10.18
C HIS A 16 1.25 14.00 -10.62
N ILE A 17 0.48 12.94 -10.36
CA ILE A 17 0.85 11.57 -10.77
C ILE A 17 0.74 11.42 -12.30
N LEU A 18 -0.39 11.80 -12.89
CA LEU A 18 -0.70 11.55 -14.30
C LEU A 18 0.10 12.42 -15.26
N SER A 19 0.51 13.63 -14.85
CA SER A 19 1.34 14.53 -15.66
C SER A 19 2.71 13.94 -16.01
N SER A 20 3.23 13.05 -15.16
CA SER A 20 4.50 12.34 -15.40
C SER A 20 4.39 11.18 -16.41
N LEU A 21 3.18 10.77 -16.79
CA LEU A 21 2.91 9.62 -17.65
C LEU A 21 2.39 10.08 -19.01
N GLU A 22 2.80 9.42 -20.10
CA GLU A 22 2.39 9.82 -21.46
C GLU A 22 1.53 8.76 -22.16
N GLY A 23 0.55 9.24 -22.92
CA GLY A 23 -0.25 8.43 -23.86
C GLY A 23 -0.73 7.08 -23.31
N LYS A 24 -0.15 5.99 -23.83
CA LYS A 24 -0.51 4.62 -23.47
C LYS A 24 -0.20 4.28 -22.01
N GLU A 25 0.95 4.73 -21.49
CA GLU A 25 1.35 4.46 -20.11
C GLU A 25 0.34 5.03 -19.11
N ARG A 26 -0.08 6.28 -19.34
CA ARG A 26 -1.13 6.92 -18.56
C ARG A 26 -2.44 6.13 -18.60
N ALA A 27 -2.85 5.66 -19.78
CA ALA A 27 -4.07 4.88 -19.95
C ALA A 27 -3.99 3.50 -19.25
N ASP A 28 -2.84 2.83 -19.34
CA ASP A 28 -2.60 1.53 -18.71
C ASP A 28 -2.52 1.66 -17.18
N PHE A 29 -1.92 2.74 -16.67
CA PHE A 29 -1.93 3.08 -15.26
C PHE A 29 -3.36 3.28 -14.74
N ILE A 30 -4.16 4.14 -15.40
CA ILE A 30 -5.55 4.38 -15.02
C ILE A 30 -6.34 3.07 -15.00
N ARG A 31 -6.22 2.24 -16.06
CA ARG A 31 -6.93 0.96 -16.14
C ARG A 31 -6.53 0.01 -15.01
N SER A 32 -5.22 -0.09 -14.74
CA SER A 32 -4.69 -0.97 -13.69
C SER A 32 -5.14 -0.53 -12.30
N SER A 33 -5.12 0.78 -12.04
CA SER A 33 -5.56 1.37 -10.77
C SER A 33 -7.05 1.13 -10.53
N LEU A 34 -7.89 1.27 -11.56
CA LEU A 34 -9.32 0.97 -11.47
C LEU A 34 -9.56 -0.51 -11.17
N TYR A 35 -8.88 -1.42 -11.88
CA TYR A 35 -9.00 -2.86 -11.60
C TYR A 35 -8.50 -3.22 -10.20
N PHE A 36 -7.43 -2.60 -9.73
CA PHE A 36 -6.93 -2.80 -8.39
C PHE A 36 -7.97 -2.38 -7.34
N TYR A 37 -8.57 -1.20 -7.49
CA TYR A 37 -9.60 -0.72 -6.58
C TYR A 37 -10.83 -1.62 -6.58
N ILE A 38 -11.34 -2.00 -7.75
CA ILE A 38 -12.50 -2.90 -7.88
C ILE A 38 -12.21 -4.25 -7.20
N LYS A 39 -11.00 -4.78 -7.36
CA LYS A 39 -10.65 -6.11 -6.85
C LYS A 39 -10.39 -6.13 -5.35
N TYR A 40 -9.80 -5.07 -4.80
CA TYR A 40 -9.25 -5.11 -3.43
C TYR A 40 -9.81 -4.03 -2.50
N GLY A 41 -10.61 -3.07 -3.00
CA GLY A 41 -11.11 -1.93 -2.22
C GLY A 41 -11.83 -2.34 -0.93
N GLU A 42 -12.77 -3.28 -1.03
CA GLU A 42 -13.51 -3.80 0.14
C GLU A 42 -12.59 -4.51 1.15
N THR A 43 -11.59 -5.25 0.65
CA THR A 43 -10.64 -5.96 1.50
C THR A 43 -9.76 -4.99 2.27
N ILE A 44 -9.31 -3.91 1.61
CA ILE A 44 -8.51 -2.86 2.23
C ILE A 44 -9.33 -2.17 3.34
N GLN A 45 -10.58 -1.81 3.06
CA GLN A 45 -11.46 -1.19 4.06
C GLN A 45 -11.69 -2.10 5.27
N LYS A 46 -11.87 -3.41 5.05
CA LYS A 46 -12.00 -4.37 6.14
C LYS A 46 -10.73 -4.43 6.98
N ILE A 47 -9.55 -4.51 6.36
CA ILE A 47 -8.27 -4.50 7.06
C ILE A 47 -8.09 -3.22 7.88
N GLU A 48 -8.45 -2.06 7.32
CA GLU A 48 -8.38 -0.78 8.03
C GLU A 48 -9.29 -0.76 9.27
N LYS A 49 -10.52 -1.29 9.14
CA LYS A 49 -11.45 -1.42 10.27
C LYS A 49 -10.90 -2.37 11.33
N ASP A 50 -10.44 -3.55 10.94
CA ASP A 50 -9.88 -4.55 11.88
C ASP A 50 -8.67 -3.96 12.63
N ILE A 51 -7.82 -3.18 11.96
CA ILE A 51 -6.69 -2.47 12.60
C ILE A 51 -7.18 -1.42 13.59
N ALA A 52 -8.23 -0.66 13.26
CA ALA A 52 -8.80 0.33 14.16
C ALA A 52 -9.38 -0.33 15.42
N GLU A 53 -10.11 -1.43 15.26
CA GLU A 53 -10.68 -2.21 16.35
C GLU A 53 -9.59 -2.76 17.28
N ILE A 54 -8.52 -3.36 16.71
CA ILE A 54 -7.35 -3.80 17.48
C ILE A 54 -6.76 -2.64 18.28
N LYS A 55 -6.57 -1.46 17.66
CA LYS A 55 -6.02 -0.29 18.37
C LYS A 55 -6.89 0.14 19.54
N GLU A 56 -8.21 0.07 19.40
CA GLU A 56 -9.14 0.37 20.50
C GLU A 56 -9.07 -0.69 21.61
N THR A 57 -9.03 -1.97 21.26
CA THR A 57 -8.90 -3.04 22.27
C THR A 57 -7.60 -2.89 23.08
N LEU A 58 -6.50 -2.53 22.41
CA LEU A 58 -5.20 -2.29 23.06
C LEU A 58 -5.24 -1.08 24.00
N LYS A 59 -6.03 -0.03 23.69
CA LYS A 59 -6.17 1.16 24.57
C LYS A 59 -7.01 0.88 25.81
N ASN A 60 -8.01 0.02 25.69
CA ASN A 60 -8.97 -0.26 26.76
C ASN A 60 -8.52 -1.39 27.71
N GLN A 61 -7.38 -2.02 27.44
CA GLN A 61 -6.79 -3.00 28.34
C GLN A 61 -6.06 -2.30 29.51
N PRO A 62 -6.34 -2.70 30.76
CA PRO A 62 -5.65 -2.14 31.92
C PRO A 62 -4.14 -2.44 31.84
N SER A 63 -3.33 -1.42 32.09
CA SER A 63 -1.86 -1.41 31.99
C SER A 63 -1.15 -2.48 32.86
N THR A 64 -1.89 -3.18 33.71
CA THR A 64 -1.44 -4.26 34.59
C THR A 64 -1.29 -5.62 33.89
N GLU A 65 -2.01 -5.92 32.81
CA GLU A 65 -1.85 -7.19 32.08
C GLU A 65 -0.79 -7.13 30.97
N PHE A 66 -0.57 -5.97 30.36
CA PHE A 66 0.44 -5.78 29.31
C PHE A 66 1.86 -6.09 29.77
N LYS A 67 2.23 -5.80 31.02
CA LYS A 67 3.56 -6.12 31.56
C LYS A 67 3.86 -7.63 31.58
N ARG A 68 2.85 -8.51 31.54
CA ARG A 68 3.04 -9.97 31.47
C ARG A 68 3.15 -10.50 30.04
N VAL A 69 2.49 -9.87 29.06
CA VAL A 69 2.42 -10.37 27.67
C VAL A 69 3.52 -9.80 26.75
N VAL A 70 4.02 -8.60 27.05
CA VAL A 70 5.07 -7.89 26.27
C VAL A 70 6.36 -8.70 26.03
N PRO A 71 6.84 -9.58 26.93
CA PRO A 71 7.99 -10.44 26.65
C PRO A 71 7.76 -11.42 25.48
N GLY A 72 6.52 -11.91 25.30
CA GLY A 72 6.16 -12.90 24.28
C GLY A 72 5.97 -12.33 22.87
N LEU A 73 5.73 -11.02 22.73
CA LEU A 73 5.61 -10.35 21.42
C LEU A 73 6.95 -9.98 20.77
N LYS A 74 8.02 -9.87 21.56
CA LYS A 74 9.38 -9.61 21.04
C LYS A 74 9.83 -10.62 19.96
N PRO A 75 9.69 -11.95 20.16
CA PRO A 75 10.04 -12.92 19.13
C PRO A 75 9.12 -12.85 17.91
N LEU A 76 7.83 -12.51 18.08
CA LEU A 76 6.89 -12.36 16.97
C LEU A 76 7.23 -11.15 16.10
N TYR A 77 7.49 -9.99 16.71
CA TYR A 77 7.95 -8.78 16.01
C TYR A 77 9.27 -9.03 15.26
N LYS A 78 10.22 -9.73 15.89
CA LYS A 78 11.50 -10.11 15.25
C LYS A 78 11.27 -11.01 14.03
N SER A 79 10.29 -11.91 14.10
CA SER A 79 9.96 -12.83 13.01
C SER A 79 9.25 -12.10 11.85
N ILE A 80 8.25 -11.27 12.16
CA ILE A 80 7.54 -10.44 11.18
C ILE A 80 8.50 -9.47 10.49
N LYS A 81 9.35 -8.77 11.25
CA LYS A 81 10.37 -7.85 10.71
C LYS A 81 11.36 -8.59 9.80
N ARG A 82 11.75 -9.82 10.15
CA ARG A 82 12.65 -10.65 9.33
C ARG A 82 11.99 -11.12 8.03
N ILE A 83 10.69 -11.47 8.06
CA ILE A 83 9.92 -11.81 6.85
C ILE A 83 9.80 -10.58 5.94
N PHE A 84 9.47 -9.41 6.52
CA PHE A 84 9.33 -8.15 5.78
C PHE A 84 10.65 -7.75 5.10
N LEU A 85 11.76 -7.74 5.84
CA LEU A 85 13.10 -7.44 5.30
C LEU A 85 13.57 -8.44 4.24
N LYS A 86 13.27 -9.73 4.40
CA LYS A 86 13.76 -10.76 3.46
C LYS A 86 12.91 -10.94 2.22
N ARG A 87 11.60 -10.72 2.31
CA ARG A 87 10.65 -11.00 1.21
C ARG A 87 10.10 -9.74 0.57
N LEU A 88 9.70 -8.74 1.34
CA LEU A 88 9.00 -7.57 0.80
C LEU A 88 9.97 -6.49 0.29
N VAL A 89 11.07 -6.23 1.01
CA VAL A 89 12.07 -5.23 0.59
C VAL A 89 12.69 -5.54 -0.79
N PRO A 90 13.06 -6.80 -1.12
CA PRO A 90 13.58 -7.12 -2.45
C PRO A 90 12.54 -7.02 -3.57
N LEU A 91 11.26 -7.26 -3.27
CA LEU A 91 10.17 -7.13 -4.24
C LEU A 91 9.90 -5.66 -4.57
N LEU A 92 9.97 -4.78 -3.57
CA LEU A 92 9.86 -3.33 -3.75
C LEU A 92 11.08 -2.74 -4.46
N ASN A 93 12.29 -3.24 -4.19
CA ASN A 93 13.49 -2.77 -4.90
C ASN A 93 13.56 -3.28 -6.35
N LYS A 94 13.02 -4.48 -6.65
CA LYS A 94 12.96 -4.99 -8.03
C LYS A 94 12.04 -4.15 -8.92
N SER A 95 10.93 -3.61 -8.40
CA SER A 95 10.06 -2.73 -9.18
C SER A 95 10.68 -1.35 -9.46
N VAL A 96 11.64 -0.92 -8.64
CA VAL A 96 12.38 0.35 -8.85
C VAL A 96 13.51 0.17 -9.85
N SER A 97 14.29 -0.92 -9.79
CA SER A 97 15.39 -1.16 -10.73
C SER A 97 14.96 -1.48 -12.17
N THR A 98 13.74 -1.99 -12.40
CA THR A 98 13.23 -2.20 -13.77
C THR A 98 12.81 -0.90 -14.47
N SER A 99 12.58 0.19 -13.71
CA SER A 99 12.29 1.51 -14.29
C SER A 99 13.58 2.25 -14.71
N SER A 100 14.71 1.98 -14.04
CA SER A 100 16.01 2.60 -14.37
C SER A 100 16.73 1.93 -15.55
N ALA A 101 16.36 0.70 -15.92
CA ALA A 101 17.04 -0.08 -16.96
C ALA A 101 16.50 0.15 -18.39
N LEU A 102 15.50 1.01 -18.57
CA LEU A 102 14.90 1.35 -19.88
C LEU A 102 15.35 2.72 -20.43
N LYS A 103 16.41 3.31 -19.86
CA LYS A 103 17.17 4.39 -20.47
C LYS A 103 18.62 3.93 -20.66
N ILE A 104 18.90 3.24 -21.75
CA ILE A 104 20.13 3.29 -22.57
C ILE A 104 19.86 2.37 -23.77
N LYS A 105 19.34 2.97 -24.85
CA LYS A 105 19.80 2.85 -26.24
C LYS A 105 18.90 3.66 -27.15
#